data_AF-A0A1H6F191-F1
#
_entry.id   AF-A0A1H6F191-F1
#
_cell.length_a   1.000
_cell.length_b   1.000
_cell.length_c   1.000
_cell.angle_alpha   90.00
_cell.angle_beta   90.00
_cell.angle_gamma   90.00
#
_symmetry.space_group_name_H-M   'P 1'
#
loop_
_entity.id
_entity.type
_entity.pdbx_description
1 polymer ?
#
loop_
_entity_poly.entity_id
_entity_poly.type
_entity_poly.pdbx_seq_one_letter_code
_entity_poly.pdbx_strand_id
1 'polypeptide(L)'
;MRTRSPRRIVVAGLACAVALTGTAHAAERLAAFYAAMVRLLEDHSHLVLGSEVGRSRFETGAYGFWRAHVRALLVAARTPGADALVDVLLAPLAPEVYGHQRTVLGLTPEQITEALARLAKIVETA
;
A
#
# COMPACT_ATOMS: atom_id res chain seq x y z
N MET A 1 -39.00 0.64 10.86
CA MET A 1 -38.29 1.48 11.85
C MET A 1 -37.09 0.68 12.35
N ARG A 2 -35.89 0.92 11.78
CA ARG A 2 -34.72 0.02 11.92
C ARG A 2 -33.83 0.51 13.07
N THR A 3 -33.69 -0.33 14.09
CA THR A 3 -32.88 -0.09 15.29
C THR A 3 -31.40 -0.01 14.93
N ARG A 4 -30.75 1.12 15.24
CA ARG A 4 -29.30 1.31 15.11
C ARG A 4 -28.60 0.65 16.32
N SER A 5 -27.74 -0.33 16.04
CA SER A 5 -26.93 -1.06 17.03
C SER A 5 -25.81 -0.18 17.60
N PRO A 6 -25.58 -0.17 18.93
CA PRO A 6 -24.64 0.74 19.62
C PRO A 6 -23.16 0.33 19.53
N ARG A 7 -22.81 -0.79 18.87
CA ARG A 7 -21.44 -1.34 18.88
C ARG A 7 -20.46 -0.69 17.90
N ARG A 8 -20.90 0.25 17.04
CA ARG A 8 -20.04 0.86 16.01
C ARG A 8 -19.26 2.10 16.47
N ILE A 9 -19.59 2.68 17.63
CA ILE A 9 -18.98 3.94 18.10
C ILE A 9 -17.67 3.70 18.85
N VAL A 10 -17.51 2.54 19.50
CA VAL A 10 -16.31 2.25 20.33
C VAL A 10 -15.07 2.00 19.47
N VAL A 11 -15.22 1.47 18.25
CA VAL A 11 -14.08 1.18 17.35
C VAL A 11 -13.51 2.48 16.72
N ALA A 12 -14.35 3.49 16.50
CA ALA A 12 -13.92 4.79 15.98
C ALA A 12 -13.15 5.64 17.01
N GLY A 13 -13.44 5.46 18.31
CA GLY A 13 -12.75 6.17 19.40
C GLY A 13 -11.33 5.67 19.65
N LEU A 14 -11.08 4.36 19.46
CA LEU A 14 -9.76 3.77 19.70
C LEU A 14 -8.74 4.13 18.60
N ALA A 15 -9.20 4.30 17.36
CA ALA A 15 -8.35 4.71 16.23
C ALA A 15 -7.79 6.14 16.37
N CYS A 16 -8.51 7.04 17.06
CA CYS A 16 -8.11 8.44 17.22
C CYS A 16 -7.05 8.62 18.31
N ALA A 17 -7.04 7.79 19.36
CA ALA A 17 -6.04 7.83 20.42
C ALA A 17 -4.70 7.20 20.02
N VAL A 18 -4.72 6.21 19.11
CA VAL A 18 -3.51 5.58 18.54
C VAL A 18 -2.78 6.52 17.55
N ALA A 19 -3.44 7.57 17.05
CA ALA A 19 -2.89 8.57 16.11
C ALA A 19 -1.77 9.46 16.64
N LEU A 20 -1.51 9.44 17.96
CA LEU A 20 -0.54 10.34 18.58
C LEU A 20 0.80 9.67 18.92
N THR A 21 0.96 8.37 18.64
CA THR A 21 2.24 7.66 18.77
C THR A 21 2.69 7.15 17.39
N GLY A 22 3.62 7.88 16.79
CA GLY A 22 3.86 7.98 15.34
C GLY A 22 4.43 6.77 14.58
N THR A 23 4.23 5.52 15.00
CA THR A 23 4.72 4.34 14.26
C THR A 23 3.59 3.44 13.76
N ALA A 24 2.62 3.07 14.62
CA ALA A 24 1.51 2.18 14.24
C ALA A 24 0.67 2.72 13.06
N HIS A 25 0.71 4.03 12.81
CA HIS A 25 0.08 4.65 11.64
C HIS A 25 0.81 4.38 10.33
N ALA A 26 2.11 4.14 10.32
CA ALA A 26 2.89 4.02 9.09
C ALA A 26 2.64 2.68 8.39
N ALA A 27 2.77 1.53 9.07
CA ALA A 27 2.46 0.25 8.42
C ALA A 27 0.97 0.13 8.07
N GLU A 28 0.06 0.63 8.90
CA GLU A 28 -1.37 0.60 8.59
C GLU A 28 -1.69 1.44 7.35
N ARG A 29 -1.12 2.65 7.24
CA ARG A 29 -1.30 3.50 6.05
C ARG A 29 -0.64 2.91 4.82
N LEU A 30 0.53 2.30 4.95
CA LEU A 30 1.21 1.62 3.84
C LEU A 30 0.42 0.37 3.38
N ALA A 31 -0.12 -0.40 4.31
CA ALA A 31 -0.99 -1.54 4.01
C ALA A 31 -2.29 -1.10 3.31
N ALA A 32 -2.91 -0.01 3.78
CA ALA A 32 -4.09 0.57 3.14
C ALA A 32 -3.78 1.08 1.73
N PHE A 33 -2.60 1.70 1.53
CA PHE A 33 -2.10 2.07 0.21
C PHE A 33 -1.95 0.85 -0.69
N TYR A 34 -1.33 -0.24 -0.23
CA TYR A 34 -1.21 -1.47 -1.02
C TYR A 34 -2.56 -2.07 -1.40
N ALA A 35 -3.52 -2.12 -0.48
CA ALA A 35 -4.87 -2.61 -0.78
C ALA A 35 -5.56 -1.75 -1.86
N ALA A 36 -5.39 -0.42 -1.80
CA ALA A 36 -5.92 0.48 -2.81
C ALA A 36 -5.25 0.26 -4.18
N MET A 37 -3.94 0.02 -4.20
CA MET A 37 -3.16 -0.23 -5.42
C MET A 37 -3.51 -1.58 -6.06
N VAL A 38 -3.66 -2.65 -5.28
CA VAL A 38 -4.10 -3.95 -5.79
C VAL A 38 -5.49 -3.84 -6.41
N ARG A 39 -6.41 -3.13 -5.76
CA ARG A 39 -7.73 -2.87 -6.34
C ARG A 39 -7.64 -2.08 -7.66
N LEU A 40 -6.79 -1.05 -7.72
CA LEU A 40 -6.54 -0.30 -8.95
C LEU A 40 -6.03 -1.20 -10.08
N LEU A 41 -5.11 -2.12 -9.76
CA LEU A 41 -4.54 -3.08 -10.71
C LEU A 41 -5.58 -4.09 -11.20
N GLU A 42 -6.44 -4.61 -10.32
CA GLU A 42 -7.54 -5.50 -10.73
C GLU A 42 -8.55 -4.77 -11.63
N ASP A 43 -8.97 -3.56 -11.25
CA ASP A 43 -9.99 -2.80 -11.95
C ASP A 43 -9.50 -2.29 -13.32
N HIS A 44 -8.20 -2.00 -13.47
CA HIS A 44 -7.65 -1.26 -14.62
C HIS A 44 -6.35 -1.83 -15.21
N SER A 45 -6.10 -3.14 -15.07
CA SER A 45 -4.89 -3.83 -15.58
C SER A 45 -4.58 -3.59 -17.06
N HIS A 46 -5.51 -3.14 -17.90
CA HIS A 46 -5.26 -2.85 -19.31
C HIS A 46 -5.08 -1.35 -19.62
N LEU A 47 -5.50 -0.44 -18.73
CA LEU A 47 -5.50 1.01 -18.98
C LEU A 47 -4.40 1.76 -18.23
N VAL A 48 -4.01 1.27 -17.04
CA VAL A 48 -2.94 1.89 -16.23
C VAL A 48 -1.56 1.33 -16.60
N LEU A 49 -1.50 0.10 -17.12
CA LEU A 49 -0.23 -0.58 -17.42
C LEU A 49 0.37 -0.18 -18.78
N GLY A 50 -0.40 0.43 -19.70
CA GLY A 50 0.14 0.89 -20.98
C GLY A 50 1.11 2.08 -20.85
N SER A 51 0.87 2.96 -19.86
CA SER A 51 1.62 4.22 -19.68
C SER A 51 2.69 4.15 -18.58
N GLU A 52 2.64 3.15 -17.71
CA GLU A 52 3.44 3.05 -16.47
C GLU A 52 4.34 1.79 -16.45
N VAL A 53 4.79 1.33 -17.62
CA VAL A 53 5.61 0.12 -17.79
C VAL A 53 7.07 0.46 -18.07
N GLY A 54 7.99 -0.32 -17.50
CA GLY A 54 9.42 -0.12 -17.72
C GLY A 54 9.91 1.26 -17.30
N ARG A 55 10.54 2.00 -18.23
CA ARG A 55 11.13 3.33 -17.93
C ARG A 55 10.08 4.45 -17.83
N SER A 56 8.96 4.33 -18.55
CA SER A 56 7.98 5.43 -18.62
C SER A 56 7.35 5.75 -17.27
N ARG A 57 7.29 4.77 -16.35
CA ARG A 57 6.84 4.99 -14.97
C ARG A 57 7.67 6.02 -14.19
N PHE A 58 8.91 6.28 -14.60
CA PHE A 58 9.74 7.30 -13.95
C PHE A 58 9.53 8.69 -14.54
N GLU A 59 8.81 8.78 -15.66
CA GLU A 59 8.58 10.01 -16.44
C GLU A 59 7.15 10.55 -16.23
N THR A 60 6.25 9.71 -15.72
CA THR A 60 4.85 10.01 -15.42
C THR A 60 4.63 10.57 -14.01
N GLY A 61 3.61 11.42 -13.85
CA GLY A 61 3.33 12.12 -12.59
C GLY A 61 2.79 11.24 -11.46
N ALA A 62 2.12 10.13 -11.76
CA ALA A 62 1.49 9.28 -10.75
C ALA A 62 2.53 8.53 -9.90
N TYR A 63 3.57 7.99 -10.52
CA TYR A 63 4.64 7.31 -9.81
C TYR A 63 5.42 8.26 -8.90
N GLY A 64 5.69 9.50 -9.36
CA GLY A 64 6.28 10.55 -8.52
C GLY A 64 5.46 10.82 -7.25
N PHE A 65 4.13 10.86 -7.37
CA PHE A 65 3.22 10.98 -6.23
C PHE A 65 3.31 9.77 -5.28
N TRP A 66 3.31 8.54 -5.80
CA TRP A 66 3.45 7.34 -4.97
C TRP A 66 4.78 7.27 -4.23
N ARG A 67 5.89 7.62 -4.90
CA ARG A 67 7.22 7.72 -4.26
C ARG A 67 7.21 8.72 -3.11
N ALA A 68 6.66 9.91 -3.33
CA ALA A 68 6.56 10.94 -2.29
C ALA A 68 5.71 10.46 -1.11
N HIS A 69 4.60 9.77 -1.37
CA HIS A 69 3.72 9.22 -0.34
C HIS A 69 4.44 8.17 0.53
N VAL A 70 5.03 7.14 -0.09
CA VAL A 70 5.73 6.07 0.62
C VAL A 70 6.92 6.63 1.40
N ARG A 71 7.71 7.53 0.79
CA ARG A 71 8.81 8.21 1.49
C ARG A 71 8.34 8.95 2.73
N ALA A 72 7.23 9.69 2.65
CA ALA A 72 6.69 10.43 3.78
C ALA A 72 6.29 9.51 4.94
N LEU A 73 5.74 8.32 4.65
CA LEU A 73 5.43 7.30 5.66
C LEU A 73 6.69 6.79 6.36
N LEU A 74 7.73 6.45 5.59
CA LEU A 74 9.00 5.93 6.13
C LEU A 74 9.74 6.98 6.97
N VAL A 75 9.76 8.23 6.52
CA VAL A 75 10.37 9.35 7.27
C VAL A 75 9.61 9.59 8.57
N ALA A 76 8.27 9.56 8.54
CA ALA A 76 7.45 9.72 9.74
C ALA A 76 7.69 8.59 10.76
N ALA A 77 7.89 7.36 10.27
CA ALA A 77 8.24 6.20 11.09
C ALA A 77 9.71 6.19 11.56
N ARG A 78 10.56 7.11 11.06
CA ARG A 78 12.01 7.15 11.29
C ARG A 78 12.72 5.87 10.83
N THR A 79 12.23 5.23 9.77
CA THR A 79 12.80 4.00 9.20
C THR A 79 14.21 4.27 8.66
N PRO A 80 15.23 3.50 9.07
CA PRO A 80 16.58 3.60 8.52
C PRO A 80 16.59 3.36 7.01
N GLY A 81 17.34 4.18 6.26
CA GLY A 81 17.46 4.02 4.81
C GLY A 81 16.17 4.28 4.04
N ALA A 82 15.27 5.12 4.57
CA ALA A 82 13.97 5.44 3.97
C ALA A 82 14.01 5.67 2.46
N ASP A 83 14.97 6.46 1.95
CA ASP A 83 15.11 6.77 0.52
C ASP A 83 15.43 5.53 -0.33
N ALA A 84 16.27 4.62 0.18
CA ALA A 84 16.61 3.39 -0.51
C ALA A 84 15.44 2.38 -0.53
N LEU A 85 14.55 2.45 0.47
CA LEU A 85 13.40 1.55 0.58
C LEU A 85 12.23 1.94 -0.33
N VAL A 86 12.09 3.21 -0.73
CA VAL A 86 10.91 3.68 -1.50
C VAL A 86 10.65 2.82 -2.74
N ASP A 87 11.64 2.68 -3.61
CA ASP A 87 11.47 1.96 -4.87
C ASP A 87 11.39 0.44 -4.65
N VAL A 88 12.02 -0.08 -3.58
CA VAL A 88 11.92 -1.48 -3.17
C VAL A 88 10.50 -1.83 -2.74
N LEU A 89 9.85 -0.94 -2.00
CA LEU A 89 8.48 -1.12 -1.51
C LEU A 89 7.44 -0.92 -2.61
N LEU A 90 7.75 -0.13 -3.64
CA LEU A 90 6.88 0.02 -4.81
C LEU A 90 7.08 -1.08 -5.85
N ALA A 91 8.22 -1.77 -5.88
CA ALA A 91 8.52 -2.80 -6.88
C ALA A 91 7.48 -3.93 -6.99
N PRO A 92 6.89 -4.46 -5.90
CA PRO A 92 5.85 -5.49 -5.99
C PRO A 92 4.57 -5.05 -6.71
N LEU A 93 4.31 -3.74 -6.79
CA LEU A 93 3.16 -3.17 -7.49
C LEU A 93 3.42 -2.98 -8.99
N ALA A 94 4.61 -3.35 -9.48
CA ALA A 94 4.90 -3.29 -10.89
C ALA A 94 3.88 -4.15 -11.67
N PRO A 95 3.29 -3.60 -12.75
CA PRO A 95 2.33 -4.27 -13.62
C PRO A 95 2.69 -5.73 -13.96
N GLU A 96 3.95 -5.96 -14.30
CA GLU A 96 4.49 -7.23 -14.75
C GLU A 96 4.63 -8.24 -13.60
N VAL A 97 5.04 -7.76 -12.42
CA VAL A 97 5.15 -8.58 -11.19
C VAL A 97 3.76 -9.03 -10.75
N TYR A 98 2.81 -8.09 -10.67
CA TYR A 98 1.44 -8.39 -10.30
C TYR A 98 0.77 -9.33 -11.31
N GLY A 99 0.95 -9.06 -12.61
CA GLY A 99 0.45 -9.92 -13.69
C GLY A 99 1.00 -11.35 -13.60
N HIS A 100 2.29 -11.52 -13.33
CA HIS A 100 2.89 -12.84 -13.13
C HIS A 100 2.29 -13.57 -11.92
N GLN A 101 2.13 -12.88 -10.78
CA GLN A 101 1.51 -13.45 -9.58
C GLN A 101 0.07 -13.93 -9.83
N ARG A 102 -0.72 -13.15 -10.57
CA ARG A 102 -2.12 -13.46 -10.89
C ARG A 102 -2.25 -14.59 -11.90
N THR A 103 -1.48 -14.54 -12.97
CA THR A 103 -1.71 -15.38 -14.16
C THR A 103 -0.84 -16.63 -14.20
N VAL A 104 0.39 -16.57 -13.70
CA VAL A 104 1.33 -17.70 -13.70
C VAL A 104 1.32 -18.42 -12.36
N LEU A 105 1.35 -17.68 -11.26
CA LEU A 105 1.35 -18.27 -9.91
C LEU A 105 -0.06 -18.56 -9.38
N GLY A 106 -1.11 -18.02 -10.02
CA GLY A 106 -2.51 -18.25 -9.64
C GLY A 106 -2.91 -17.65 -8.29
N LEU A 107 -2.13 -16.70 -7.76
CA LEU A 107 -2.44 -16.05 -6.49
C LEU A 107 -3.67 -15.16 -6.62
N THR A 108 -4.52 -15.12 -5.60
CA THR A 108 -5.68 -14.21 -5.57
C THR A 108 -5.25 -12.79 -5.17
N PRO A 109 -6.05 -11.75 -5.51
CA PRO A 109 -5.78 -10.38 -5.07
C PRO A 109 -5.69 -10.25 -3.54
N GLU A 110 -6.49 -11.03 -2.81
CA GLU A 110 -6.49 -11.06 -1.34
C GLU A 110 -5.16 -11.60 -0.80
N GLN A 111 -4.64 -12.69 -1.39
CA GLN A 111 -3.36 -13.27 -0.99
C GLN A 111 -2.21 -12.29 -1.24
N ILE A 112 -2.22 -11.59 -2.37
CA ILE A 112 -1.21 -10.58 -2.71
C ILE A 112 -1.31 -9.38 -1.75
N THR A 113 -2.52 -8.90 -1.49
CA THR A 113 -2.77 -7.80 -0.55
C THR A 113 -2.30 -8.15 0.86
N GLU A 114 -2.58 -9.38 1.32
CA GLU A 114 -2.14 -9.85 2.63
C GLU A 114 -0.61 -9.92 2.73
N ALA A 115 0.07 -10.42 1.68
CA ALA A 115 1.52 -10.47 1.63
C ALA A 115 2.14 -9.06 1.71
N LEU A 116 1.58 -8.09 0.98
CA LEU A 116 2.03 -6.69 1.03
C LEU A 116 1.75 -6.03 2.38
N ALA A 117 0.62 -6.33 3.01
CA ALA A 117 0.31 -5.86 4.37
C ALA A 117 1.29 -6.44 5.41
N ARG A 118 1.74 -7.69 5.23
CA ARG A 118 2.81 -8.28 6.07
C ARG A 118 4.15 -7.57 5.83
N LEU A 119 4.50 -7.28 4.58
CA LEU A 119 5.71 -6.51 4.24
C LEU A 119 5.71 -5.14 4.93
N ALA A 120 4.59 -4.42 4.90
CA ALA A 120 4.46 -3.13 5.57
C ALA A 120 4.79 -3.20 7.07
N LYS A 121 4.33 -4.26 7.75
CA LYS A 121 4.60 -4.48 9.18
C LYS A 121 6.08 -4.79 9.45
N ILE A 122 6.71 -5.58 8.59
CA ILE A 122 8.14 -5.94 8.75
C ILE A 122 9.03 -4.71 8.66
N VAL A 123 8.74 -3.82 7.70
CA VAL A 123 9.53 -2.61 7.45
C VAL A 123 9.41 -1.58 8.57
N GLU A 124 8.29 -1.57 9.30
CA GLU A 124 8.15 -0.72 10.49
C GLU A 124 8.99 -1.23 11.68
N THR A 125 9.24 -2.54 11.75
CA THR A 125 9.98 -3.16 12.85
C THR A 125 11.50 -3.21 12.66
N ALA A 126 12.01 -2.77 11.51
CA ALA A 126 13.42 -2.79 11.11
C ALA A 126 14.11 -1.44 11.33
#